data_AF-A0A6B0DF55-F1
#
_entry.id   AF-A0A6B0DF55-F1
#
_cell.length_a   1.000
_cell.length_b   1.000
_cell.length_c   1.000
_cell.angle_alpha   90.00
_cell.angle_beta   90.00
_cell.angle_gamma   90.00
#
_symmetry.space_group_name_H-M   'P 1'
#
loop_
_entity.id
_entity.type
_entity.pdbx_description
1 polymer ?
#
loop_
_entity_poly.entity_id
_entity_poly.type
_entity_poly.pdbx_seq_one_letter_code
_entity_poly.pdbx_strand_id
1 'polypeptide(L)'
;IGDIHRFRNKESLASYAGLVPRQDQSGKNDRKGHITKEGPSMLRYLLVLAAHTVIKYSKKMKNKYLSLVKRIEKNRAMVAIARILAETIFTMLKKNVDFEDEIIPLTEKKVKKMIERANSESGEINIQENIKLISSKGFRSLSTKPFS
;
A
#
# COMPACT_ATOMS: atom_id res chain seq x y z
N ILE A 1 -0.39 22.65 -0.46
CA ILE A 1 0.80 21.75 -0.43
C ILE A 1 1.73 22.35 -1.47
N GLY A 2 2.92 22.81 -1.06
CA GLY A 2 3.89 23.39 -2.00
C GLY A 2 4.61 22.28 -2.77
N ASP A 3 5.93 22.41 -2.90
CA ASP A 3 6.77 21.35 -3.44
C ASP A 3 6.60 20.03 -2.66
N ILE A 4 6.34 18.92 -3.37
CA ILE A 4 6.19 17.58 -2.78
C ILE A 4 7.55 16.95 -2.44
N HIS A 5 8.63 17.39 -3.10
CA HIS A 5 9.98 16.88 -2.91
C HIS A 5 10.59 17.31 -1.56
N ARG A 6 10.03 18.32 -0.90
CA ARG A 6 10.38 18.70 0.48
C ARG A 6 10.18 17.58 1.51
N PHE A 7 9.30 16.62 1.21
CA PHE A 7 9.02 15.49 2.09
C PHE A 7 9.82 14.27 1.65
N ARG A 8 10.66 13.74 2.53
CA ARG A 8 11.48 12.55 2.25
C ARG A 8 10.61 11.35 1.89
N ASN A 9 9.54 11.13 2.66
CA ASN A 9 8.63 10.01 2.51
C ASN A 9 7.16 10.45 2.74
N LYS A 10 6.26 9.52 2.42
CA LYS A 10 4.80 9.72 2.56
C LYS A 10 4.37 9.87 4.02
N GLU A 11 5.10 9.25 4.94
CA GLU A 11 4.88 9.34 6.39
C GLU A 11 5.17 10.76 6.90
N SER A 12 6.20 11.43 6.39
CA SER A 12 6.50 12.83 6.72
C SER A 12 5.36 13.76 6.29
N LEU A 13 4.75 13.53 5.12
CA LEU A 13 3.57 14.30 4.69
C LEU A 13 2.37 14.05 5.62
N ALA A 14 2.10 12.79 5.95
CA ALA A 14 0.99 12.44 6.84
C ALA A 14 1.19 13.02 8.25
N SER A 15 2.43 13.04 8.75
CA SER A 15 2.78 13.68 10.04
C SER A 15 2.62 15.18 9.97
N TYR A 16 3.08 15.82 8.89
CA TYR A 16 2.90 17.25 8.66
C TYR A 16 1.42 17.66 8.55
N ALA A 17 0.55 16.78 8.01
CA ALA A 17 -0.89 16.99 8.01
C ALA A 17 -1.55 16.72 9.38
N GLY A 18 -0.79 16.21 10.36
CA GLY A 18 -1.29 15.83 11.69
C GLY A 18 -2.32 14.70 11.65
N LEU A 19 -2.17 13.77 10.69
CA LEU A 19 -3.02 12.58 10.53
C LEU A 19 -2.43 11.32 11.20
N VAL A 20 -1.28 11.47 11.87
CA VAL A 20 -0.58 10.39 12.56
C VAL A 20 -1.00 10.38 14.04
N PRO A 21 -1.24 9.21 14.65
CA PRO A 21 -1.47 9.13 16.08
C PRO A 21 -0.24 9.62 16.85
N ARG A 22 -0.46 10.38 17.92
CA ARG A 22 0.57 10.74 18.87
C ARG A 22 1.06 9.47 19.58
N GLN A 23 2.37 9.30 19.62
CA GLN A 23 3.03 8.22 20.33
C GLN A 23 3.65 8.81 21.60
N ASP A 24 3.14 8.41 22.76
CA ASP A 24 3.73 8.75 24.05
C ASP A 24 4.41 7.49 24.59
N GLN A 25 5.74 7.43 24.46
CA GLN A 25 6.56 6.30 24.91
C GLN A 25 7.31 6.70 26.19
N SER A 26 6.87 6.19 27.33
CA SER A 26 7.54 6.38 28.62
C SER A 26 8.11 5.05 29.09
N GLY A 27 9.31 4.69 28.62
CA GLY A 27 10.12 3.55 29.09
C GLY A 27 9.47 2.15 29.01
N LYS A 28 8.47 1.88 29.86
CA LYS A 28 7.74 0.60 29.97
C LYS A 28 6.40 0.57 29.23
N ASN A 29 5.84 1.72 28.85
CA ASN A 29 4.52 1.80 28.19
C ASN A 29 4.63 2.52 26.83
N ASP A 30 4.14 1.85 25.78
CA ASP A 30 3.87 2.45 24.46
C ASP A 30 2.36 2.60 24.30
N ARG A 31 1.87 3.85 24.30
CA ARG A 31 0.45 4.16 24.10
C ARG A 31 0.27 5.04 22.87
N LYS A 32 -0.62 4.60 21.98
CA LYS A 32 -1.06 5.37 20.81
C LYS A 32 -2.30 6.16 21.19
N GLY A 33 -2.15 7.48 21.27
CA GLY A 33 -3.20 8.42 21.67
C GLY A 33 -4.00 9.00 20.51
N HIS A 34 -4.53 10.20 20.71
CA HIS A 34 -5.17 10.99 19.67
C HIS A 34 -4.18 11.36 18.56
N ILE A 35 -4.67 11.82 17.41
CA ILE A 35 -3.80 12.41 16.38
C ILE A 35 -3.00 13.59 16.94
N THR A 36 -1.78 13.78 16.45
CA THR A 36 -0.89 14.86 16.90
C THR A 36 -1.50 16.24 16.67
N LYS A 37 -2.37 16.37 15.65
CA LYS A 37 -2.94 17.64 15.17
C LYS A 37 -1.90 18.66 14.71
N GLU A 38 -0.67 18.23 14.48
CA GLU A 38 0.42 19.06 13.97
C GLU A 38 0.11 19.61 12.57
N GLY A 39 0.72 20.75 12.25
CA GLY A 39 0.59 21.42 10.95
C GLY A 39 -0.80 22.02 10.66
N PRO A 40 -1.07 22.34 9.38
CA PRO A 40 -2.22 23.17 9.01
C PRO A 40 -3.57 22.48 9.26
N SER A 41 -4.42 23.08 10.08
CA SER A 41 -5.77 22.58 10.37
C SER A 41 -6.65 22.46 9.12
N MET A 42 -6.52 23.43 8.21
CA MET A 42 -7.24 23.44 6.92
C MET A 42 -6.86 22.25 6.04
N LEU A 43 -5.57 21.90 5.95
CA LEU A 43 -5.11 20.75 5.19
C LEU A 43 -5.72 19.45 5.73
N ARG A 44 -5.68 19.28 7.05
CA ARG A 44 -6.28 18.13 7.72
C ARG A 44 -7.79 18.06 7.45
N TYR A 45 -8.50 19.18 7.55
CA TYR A 45 -9.93 19.25 7.28
C TYR A 45 -10.26 18.84 5.84
N LEU A 46 -9.54 19.39 4.84
CA LEU A 46 -9.71 19.03 3.44
C LEU A 46 -9.46 17.53 3.18
N LEU A 47 -8.42 16.96 3.78
CA LEU A 47 -8.12 15.53 3.60
C LEU A 47 -9.19 14.63 4.22
N VAL A 48 -9.77 15.02 5.36
CA VAL A 48 -10.90 14.30 5.97
C VAL A 48 -12.16 14.45 5.11
N LEU A 49 -12.44 15.64 4.60
CA LEU A 49 -13.57 15.86 3.69
C LEU A 49 -13.43 15.05 2.39
N ALA A 50 -12.22 15.00 1.83
CA ALA A 50 -11.91 14.17 0.67
C ALA A 50 -12.00 12.68 0.99
N ALA A 51 -11.65 12.24 2.20
CA ALA A 51 -11.86 10.85 2.62
C ALA A 51 -13.36 10.48 2.60
N HIS A 52 -14.24 11.39 3.04
CA HIS A 52 -15.68 11.17 2.97
C HIS A 52 -16.19 11.01 1.53
N THR A 53 -15.68 11.79 0.58
CA THR A 53 -16.07 11.65 -0.84
C THR A 53 -15.50 10.38 -1.44
N VAL A 54 -14.23 10.08 -1.20
CA VAL A 54 -13.55 8.87 -1.73
C VAL A 54 -14.24 7.59 -1.25
N ILE A 55 -14.71 7.51 0.00
CA ILE A 55 -15.46 6.33 0.50
C ILE A 55 -16.78 6.11 -0.26
N LYS A 56 -17.39 7.18 -0.83
CA LYS A 56 -18.63 7.07 -1.61
C LYS A 56 -18.37 6.51 -3.01
N TYR A 57 -17.30 6.95 -3.66
CA TYR A 57 -17.01 6.59 -5.05
C TYR A 57 -16.11 5.36 -5.19
N SER A 58 -15.22 5.11 -4.23
CA SER A 58 -14.27 4.01 -4.26
C SER A 58 -14.73 2.81 -3.45
N LYS A 59 -14.97 1.68 -4.12
CA LYS A 59 -15.28 0.40 -3.47
C LYS A 59 -14.09 -0.10 -2.64
N LYS A 60 -12.87 0.14 -3.11
CA LYS A 60 -11.62 -0.25 -2.43
C LYS A 60 -11.48 0.48 -1.08
N MET A 61 -11.63 1.80 -1.09
CA MET A 61 -11.52 2.62 0.12
C MET A 61 -12.71 2.39 1.05
N LYS A 62 -13.91 2.18 0.51
CA LYS A 62 -15.09 1.77 1.30
C LYS A 62 -14.85 0.45 2.04
N ASN A 63 -14.36 -0.57 1.36
CA ASN A 63 -14.05 -1.86 1.99
C ASN A 63 -12.97 -1.71 3.07
N LYS A 64 -11.93 -0.91 2.80
CA LYS A 64 -10.91 -0.60 3.80
C LYS A 64 -11.51 0.10 5.02
N TYR A 65 -12.36 1.09 4.81
CA TYR A 65 -13.07 1.81 5.87
C TYR A 65 -13.92 0.86 6.72
N LEU A 66 -14.75 0.01 6.09
CA LEU A 66 -15.57 -0.98 6.80
C LEU A 66 -14.71 -1.97 7.61
N SER A 67 -13.56 -2.40 7.07
CA SER A 67 -12.64 -3.27 7.80
C SER A 67 -12.03 -2.60 9.04
N LEU A 68 -11.81 -1.28 8.98
CA LEU A 68 -11.28 -0.48 10.09
C LEU A 68 -12.36 -0.25 11.16
N VAL A 69 -13.59 0.10 10.76
CA VAL A 69 -14.71 0.33 11.70
C VAL A 69 -15.02 -0.90 12.57
N LYS A 70 -14.70 -2.11 12.09
CA LYS A 70 -14.82 -3.35 12.88
C LYS A 70 -13.81 -3.43 14.05
N ARG A 71 -12.71 -2.68 14.00
CA ARG A 71 -11.60 -2.75 14.97
C ARG A 71 -11.42 -1.47 15.79
N ILE A 72 -11.85 -0.33 15.24
CA ILE A 72 -11.67 1.00 15.83
C ILE A 72 -12.92 1.86 15.62
N GLU A 73 -13.07 2.91 16.42
CA GLU A 73 -14.17 3.87 16.31
C GLU A 73 -14.26 4.52 14.91
N LYS A 74 -15.49 4.87 14.49
CA LYS A 74 -15.78 5.46 13.17
C LYS A 74 -14.93 6.69 12.84
N ASN A 75 -14.78 7.60 13.79
CA ASN A 75 -13.99 8.83 13.60
C ASN A 75 -12.50 8.52 13.39
N ARG A 76 -11.95 7.55 14.15
CA ARG A 76 -10.58 7.09 13.99
C ARG A 76 -10.39 6.38 12.65
N ALA A 77 -11.37 5.59 12.22
CA ALA A 77 -11.37 4.94 10.91
C ALA A 77 -11.37 5.97 9.77
N MET A 78 -12.15 7.05 9.88
CA MET A 78 -12.18 8.12 8.88
C MET A 78 -10.81 8.82 8.76
N VAL A 79 -10.18 9.15 9.89
CA VAL A 79 -8.84 9.72 9.93
C VAL A 79 -7.81 8.78 9.31
N ALA A 80 -7.94 7.47 9.54
CA ALA A 80 -7.07 6.48 8.92
C ALA A 80 -7.23 6.43 7.39
N ILE A 81 -8.45 6.59 6.86
CA ILE A 81 -8.68 6.73 5.41
C ILE A 81 -8.07 8.02 4.87
N ALA A 82 -8.24 9.15 5.58
CA ALA A 82 -7.59 10.42 5.21
C ALA A 82 -6.06 10.29 5.15
N ARG A 83 -5.45 9.52 6.06
CA ARG A 83 -4.01 9.22 6.01
C ARG A 83 -3.63 8.42 4.76
N ILE A 84 -4.37 7.34 4.45
CA ILE A 84 -4.12 6.55 3.24
C ILE A 84 -4.25 7.42 1.99
N LEU A 85 -5.24 8.32 1.97
CA LEU A 85 -5.43 9.26 0.86
C LEU A 85 -4.25 10.23 0.73
N ALA A 86 -3.77 10.81 1.83
CA ALA A 86 -2.60 11.68 1.84
C ALA A 86 -1.33 10.95 1.33
N GLU A 87 -1.12 9.71 1.76
CA GLU A 87 -0.02 8.87 1.28
C GLU A 87 -0.14 8.52 -0.21
N THR A 88 -1.37 8.36 -0.71
CA THR A 88 -1.67 8.11 -2.12
C THR A 88 -1.36 9.35 -2.95
N ILE A 89 -1.85 10.53 -2.54
CA ILE A 89 -1.57 11.82 -3.18
C ILE A 89 -0.06 12.07 -3.26
N PHE A 90 0.69 11.80 -2.19
CA PHE A 90 2.15 11.92 -2.21
C PHE A 90 2.78 11.04 -3.29
N THR A 91 2.32 9.79 -3.39
CA THR A 91 2.87 8.83 -4.36
C THR A 91 2.53 9.21 -5.79
N MET A 92 1.30 9.69 -6.03
CA MET A 92 0.86 10.21 -7.32
C MET A 92 1.71 11.39 -7.77
N LEU A 93 1.85 12.40 -6.91
CA LEU A 93 2.63 13.60 -7.22
C LEU A 93 4.12 13.28 -7.42
N LYS A 94 4.70 12.40 -6.60
CA LYS A 94 6.14 12.06 -6.69
C LYS A 94 6.47 11.22 -7.92
N LYS A 95 5.54 10.38 -8.39
CA LYS A 95 5.74 9.52 -9.56
C LYS A 95 5.12 10.06 -10.84
N ASN A 96 4.41 11.18 -10.75
CA ASN A 96 3.59 11.75 -11.82
C ASN A 96 2.65 10.70 -12.45
N VAL A 97 1.89 10.01 -11.58
CA VAL A 97 0.90 9.00 -11.99
C VAL A 97 -0.48 9.39 -11.53
N ASP A 98 -1.48 9.03 -12.34
CA ASP A 98 -2.88 9.28 -12.04
C ASP A 98 -3.42 8.36 -10.93
N PHE A 99 -4.58 8.75 -10.38
CA PHE A 99 -5.25 7.96 -9.35
C PHE A 99 -5.94 6.76 -9.99
N GLU A 100 -5.43 5.57 -9.70
CA GLU A 100 -6.07 4.30 -10.07
C GLU A 100 -6.85 3.72 -8.89
N ASP A 101 -8.18 3.68 -9.03
CA ASP A 101 -9.07 3.07 -8.03
C ASP A 101 -9.31 1.57 -8.26
N GLU A 102 -8.44 0.92 -9.03
CA GLU A 102 -8.61 -0.49 -9.32
C GLU A 102 -8.26 -1.37 -8.11
N ILE A 103 -9.11 -2.37 -7.91
CA ILE A 103 -8.82 -3.53 -7.08
C ILE A 103 -8.13 -4.54 -8.01
N ILE A 104 -6.86 -4.33 -8.33
CA ILE A 104 -6.06 -5.39 -8.95
C ILE A 104 -5.73 -6.38 -7.82
N PRO A 105 -6.25 -7.61 -7.82
CA PRO A 105 -5.82 -8.63 -6.88
C PRO A 105 -4.29 -8.76 -6.97
N LEU A 106 -3.62 -8.84 -5.82
CA LEU A 106 -2.16 -9.03 -5.77
C LEU A 106 -1.71 -10.20 -6.67
N THR A 107 -2.57 -11.20 -6.83
CA THR A 107 -2.44 -12.34 -7.72
C THR A 107 -2.30 -11.92 -9.18
N GLU A 108 -3.21 -11.10 -9.71
CA GLU A 108 -3.18 -10.66 -11.11
C GLU A 108 -1.95 -9.79 -11.39
N LYS A 109 -1.59 -8.90 -10.45
CA LYS A 109 -0.40 -8.06 -10.58
C LYS A 109 0.90 -8.87 -10.52
N LYS A 110 0.93 -9.93 -9.70
CA LYS A 110 2.07 -10.84 -9.60
C LYS A 110 2.17 -11.73 -10.83
N VAL A 111 1.05 -12.27 -11.32
CA VAL A 111 0.98 -13.06 -12.56
C VAL A 111 1.43 -12.23 -13.76
N LYS A 112 0.95 -10.99 -13.90
CA LYS A 112 1.40 -10.06 -14.96
C LYS A 112 2.91 -9.84 -14.95
N LYS A 113 3.50 -9.57 -13.77
CA LYS A 113 4.96 -9.46 -13.62
C LYS A 113 5.71 -10.76 -13.90
N MET A 114 5.13 -11.90 -13.56
CA MET A 114 5.72 -13.21 -13.86
C MET A 114 5.75 -13.46 -15.38
N ILE A 115 4.67 -13.12 -16.09
CA ILE A 115 4.56 -13.22 -17.55
C ILE A 115 5.54 -12.25 -18.23
N GLU A 116 5.65 -11.00 -17.76
CA GLU A 116 6.61 -10.01 -18.28
C GLU A 116 8.07 -10.48 -18.13
N ARG A 117 8.42 -11.14 -17.02
CA ARG A 117 9.74 -11.76 -16.81
C ARG A 117 9.99 -12.95 -17.75
N ALA A 118 9.01 -13.83 -17.90
CA ALA A 118 9.12 -14.97 -18.80
C ALA A 118 9.31 -14.53 -20.27
N ASN A 119 8.61 -13.47 -20.69
CA ASN A 119 8.71 -12.93 -22.05
C ASN A 119 10.03 -12.20 -22.34
N SER A 120 10.70 -11.66 -21.31
CA SER A 120 12.02 -11.01 -21.47
C SER A 120 13.18 -12.02 -21.53
N GLU A 121 12.97 -13.24 -21.04
CA GLU A 121 13.90 -14.38 -21.12
C GLU A 121 13.68 -15.23 -22.39
N SER A 122 12.63 -14.95 -23.17
CA SER A 122 12.27 -15.70 -24.39
C SER A 122 12.99 -15.22 -25.66
N GLY A 123 14.20 -14.70 -25.53
CA GLY A 123 15.16 -14.66 -26.65
C GLY A 123 15.68 -16.09 -26.85
N GLU A 124 15.05 -16.84 -27.75
CA GLU A 124 15.38 -18.22 -28.14
C GLU A 124 15.46 -19.24 -26.99
N ILE A 125 14.29 -19.76 -26.58
CA ILE A 125 14.24 -20.92 -25.69
C ILE A 125 14.78 -22.14 -26.45
N ASN A 126 16.04 -22.50 -26.21
CA ASN A 126 16.62 -23.73 -26.73
C ASN A 126 16.03 -24.93 -25.99
N ILE A 127 15.02 -25.56 -26.62
CA ILE A 127 14.29 -26.72 -26.10
C ILE A 127 15.25 -27.86 -25.70
N GLN A 128 16.39 -28.00 -26.39
CA GLN A 128 17.39 -29.03 -26.10
C GLN A 128 18.11 -28.81 -24.75
N GLU A 129 18.37 -27.55 -24.40
CA GLU A 129 19.07 -27.19 -23.16
C GLU A 129 18.18 -27.41 -21.92
N ASN A 130 16.89 -27.08 -22.05
CA ASN A 130 15.91 -27.35 -20.99
C ASN A 130 15.64 -28.85 -20.78
N ILE A 131 15.60 -29.66 -21.85
CA ILE A 131 15.48 -31.12 -21.73
C ILE A 131 16.71 -31.71 -21.00
N LYS A 132 17.91 -31.18 -21.28
CA LYS A 132 19.15 -31.57 -20.60
C LYS A 132 19.14 -31.21 -19.11
N LEU A 133 18.61 -30.04 -18.75
CA LEU A 133 18.47 -29.57 -17.36
C LEU A 133 17.45 -30.41 -16.56
N ILE A 134 16.33 -30.79 -17.18
CA ILE A 134 15.29 -31.64 -16.57
C ILE A 134 15.78 -33.08 -16.41
N SER A 135 16.58 -33.57 -17.37
CA SER A 135 17.20 -34.89 -17.33
C SER A 135 18.33 -35.01 -16.29
N SER A 136 19.02 -33.91 -15.96
CA SER A 136 20.08 -33.90 -14.93
C SER A 136 19.51 -33.94 -13.51
N LYS A 137 19.18 -35.14 -13.02
CA LYS A 137 19.06 -35.65 -11.62
C LYS A 137 18.47 -34.78 -10.47
N GLY A 138 18.00 -33.56 -10.70
CA GLY A 138 17.62 -32.62 -9.63
C GLY A 138 16.11 -32.42 -9.40
N PHE A 139 15.24 -32.89 -10.30
CA PHE A 139 13.81 -32.51 -10.23
C PHE A 139 12.91 -33.50 -9.45
N ARG A 140 13.38 -34.73 -9.20
CA ARG A 140 12.53 -35.78 -8.59
C ARG A 140 12.32 -35.65 -7.07
N SER A 141 12.98 -34.72 -6.37
CA SER A 141 12.90 -34.63 -4.89
C SER A 141 11.94 -33.56 -4.34
N LEU A 142 11.28 -32.75 -5.17
CA LEU A 142 10.47 -31.61 -4.72
C LEU A 142 8.98 -31.92 -4.55
N SER A 143 8.50 -33.11 -4.93
CA SER A 143 7.06 -33.44 -4.88
C SER A 143 6.59 -34.13 -3.59
N THR A 144 7.47 -34.49 -2.66
CA THR A 144 7.12 -35.43 -1.57
C THR A 144 7.05 -34.84 -0.17
N LYS A 145 7.18 -33.52 0.04
CA LYS A 145 6.99 -32.93 1.38
C LYS A 145 5.73 -32.09 1.44
N PRO A 146 4.73 -32.46 2.29
CA PRO A 146 3.57 -31.62 2.51
C PRO A 146 3.99 -30.34 3.24
N PHE A 147 3.42 -29.21 2.83
CA PHE A 147 3.62 -27.93 3.51
C PHE A 147 3.09 -28.04 4.94
N SER A 148 4.00 -27.98 5.92
CA SER A 148 3.69 -27.69 7.34
C SER A 148 3.91 -26.21 7.61
#